data_AF-A0A177K5X7-F1
#
_entry.id   AF-A0A177K5X7-F1
#
_cell.length_a   1.000
_cell.length_b   1.000
_cell.length_c   1.000
_cell.angle_alpha   90.00
_cell.angle_beta   90.00
_cell.angle_gamma   90.00
#
_symmetry.space_group_name_H-M   'P 1'
#
loop_
_entity.id
_entity.type
_entity.pdbx_description
1 polymer ?
#
loop_
_entity_poly.entity_id
_entity_poly.type
_entity_poly.pdbx_seq_one_letter_code
_entity_poly.pdbx_strand_id
1 'polypeptide(L)'
;MTGVIRFCRSRNDGRRCTRPLDHPGLHRHRTIMWTDAAADPAGCPGSGEPGEPAAALPDGWPHGRALCPVCHRFVPLGDGRLTPHETSDPHETDAETAHRREWLNTHGW
;
A
#
# COMPACT_ATOMS: atom_id res chain seq x y z
N MET A 1 1.41 19.44 19.93
CA MET A 1 1.62 18.95 18.56
C MET A 1 1.64 17.43 18.60
N THR A 2 0.52 16.76 18.34
CA THR A 2 0.49 15.31 18.18
C THR A 2 1.09 14.98 16.81
N GLY A 3 2.39 14.68 16.78
CA GLY A 3 3.05 14.26 15.55
C GLY A 3 2.46 12.94 15.07
N VAL A 4 2.17 12.83 13.77
CA VAL A 4 1.73 11.58 13.15
C VAL A 4 2.86 10.56 13.29
N ILE A 5 2.62 9.48 14.05
CA ILE A 5 3.58 8.38 14.18
C ILE A 5 3.62 7.62 12.86
N ARG A 6 4.77 7.61 12.21
CA ARG A 6 5.03 6.76 11.03
C ARG A 6 5.56 5.42 11.49
N PHE A 7 4.94 4.34 11.00
CA PHE A 7 5.38 2.97 11.28
C PHE A 7 6.31 2.45 10.19
N CYS A 8 7.21 1.55 10.58
CA CYS A 8 8.05 0.79 9.67
C CYS A 8 7.20 0.13 8.56
N ARG A 9 7.75 0.11 7.34
CA ARG A 9 7.07 -0.40 6.14
C ARG A 9 7.33 -1.88 5.89
N SER A 10 8.29 -2.48 6.62
CA SER A 10 8.59 -3.91 6.53
C SER A 10 7.36 -4.75 6.85
N ARG A 11 7.20 -5.85 6.12
CA ARG A 11 6.12 -6.82 6.30
C ARG A 11 6.70 -8.23 6.34
N ASN A 12 5.95 -9.16 6.91
CA ASN A 12 6.26 -10.58 6.87
C ASN A 12 4.94 -11.35 6.76
N ASP A 13 4.77 -12.06 5.63
CA ASP A 13 3.54 -12.77 5.28
C ASP A 13 2.32 -11.83 5.41
N GLY A 14 2.45 -10.65 4.79
CA GLY A 14 1.44 -9.58 4.78
C GLY A 14 1.32 -8.77 6.07
N ARG A 15 1.90 -9.22 7.19
CA ARG A 15 1.79 -8.54 8.49
C ARG A 15 2.76 -7.36 8.56
N ARG A 16 2.24 -6.15 8.78
CA ARG A 16 3.06 -4.93 8.85
C ARG A 16 3.74 -4.76 10.20
N CYS A 17 5.00 -4.35 10.19
CA CYS A 17 5.73 -3.98 11.39
C CYS A 17 5.00 -2.85 12.15
N THR A 18 4.81 -3.04 13.45
CA THR A 18 4.11 -2.08 14.34
C THR A 18 5.08 -1.21 15.12
N ARG A 19 6.36 -1.16 14.73
CA ARG A 19 7.37 -0.30 15.34
C ARG A 19 7.48 1.02 14.59
N PRO A 20 7.94 2.11 15.23
CA PRO A 20 8.18 3.39 14.56
C PRO A 20 9.12 3.25 13.36
N LEU A 21 9.00 4.13 12.38
CA LEU A 21 9.96 4.24 11.28
C LEU A 21 11.39 4.39 11.84
N ASP A 22 12.37 3.76 11.18
CA ASP A 22 13.79 3.76 11.56
C ASP A 22 14.09 3.15 12.95
N HIS A 23 13.25 2.24 13.43
CA HIS A 23 13.51 1.54 14.69
C HIS A 23 14.78 0.66 14.63
N PRO A 24 15.53 0.52 15.75
CA PRO A 24 16.65 -0.40 15.83
C PRO A 24 16.18 -1.85 16.08
N GLY A 25 16.95 -2.82 15.60
CA GLY A 25 16.71 -4.26 15.82
C GLY A 25 15.60 -4.85 14.96
N LEU A 26 15.15 -6.06 15.31
CA LEU A 26 14.18 -6.83 14.51
C LEU A 26 12.85 -6.08 14.28
N HIS A 27 12.26 -6.33 13.13
CA HIS A 27 10.86 -5.99 12.85
C HIS A 27 9.95 -6.76 13.79
N ARG A 28 8.76 -6.21 14.06
CA ARG A 28 7.83 -6.80 15.01
C ARG A 28 6.38 -6.51 14.64
N HIS A 29 5.55 -7.54 14.73
CA HIS A 29 4.09 -7.41 14.75
C HIS A 29 3.55 -8.28 15.89
N ARG A 30 3.03 -7.65 16.96
CA ARG A 30 2.61 -8.34 18.19
C ARG A 30 3.75 -9.17 18.80
N THR A 31 3.68 -10.49 18.73
CA THR A 31 4.70 -11.44 19.25
C THR A 31 5.61 -11.99 18.16
N ILE A 32 5.34 -11.68 16.88
CA ILE A 32 6.13 -12.13 15.73
C ILE A 32 7.28 -11.15 15.50
N MET A 33 8.48 -11.66 15.28
CA MET A 33 9.68 -10.87 14.97
C MET A 33 10.38 -11.43 13.73
N TRP A 34 10.97 -10.57 12.91
CA TRP A 34 11.69 -10.98 11.70
C TRP A 34 12.85 -10.04 11.36
N THR A 35 13.80 -10.56 10.59
CA THR A 35 14.93 -9.82 9.99
C THR A 35 14.54 -9.25 8.63
N ASP A 36 15.37 -8.38 8.05
CA ASP A 36 15.17 -7.90 6.67
C ASP A 36 15.18 -9.05 5.64
N ALA A 37 16.00 -10.08 5.85
CA ALA A 37 16.06 -11.24 4.96
C ALA A 37 14.77 -12.08 4.95
N ALA A 38 13.97 -11.99 6.01
CA ALA A 38 12.67 -12.65 6.12
C ALA A 38 11.50 -11.70 5.79
N ALA A 39 11.78 -10.46 5.37
CA ALA A 39 10.74 -9.50 5.02
C ALA A 39 10.14 -9.83 3.64
N ASP A 40 8.86 -9.51 3.48
CA ASP A 40 8.21 -9.51 2.17
C ASP A 40 8.96 -8.55 1.23
N PRO A 41 9.06 -8.86 -0.07
CA PRO A 41 9.67 -7.96 -1.04
C PRO A 41 8.94 -6.62 -1.06
N ALA A 42 9.69 -5.55 -1.35
CA ALA A 42 9.14 -4.21 -1.52
C ALA A 42 8.16 -4.17 -2.70
N GLY A 43 8.57 -4.79 -3.81
CA GLY A 43 7.75 -4.99 -5.00
C GLY A 43 6.49 -5.80 -4.69
N CYS A 44 5.34 -5.28 -5.11
CA CYS A 44 4.09 -5.99 -4.94
C CYS A 44 4.05 -7.20 -5.87
N PRO A 45 3.71 -8.41 -5.38
CA PRO A 45 3.54 -9.56 -6.25
C PRO A 45 2.32 -9.44 -7.16
N GLY A 46 1.42 -8.49 -6.92
CA GLY A 46 0.35 -8.12 -7.86
C GLY A 46 0.83 -7.26 -9.04
N SER A 47 2.10 -6.89 -9.11
CA SER A 47 2.65 -6.18 -10.27
C SER A 47 2.52 -7.04 -11.53
N GLY A 48 2.04 -6.44 -12.61
CA GLY A 48 1.81 -7.13 -13.88
C GLY A 48 0.52 -7.95 -13.92
N GLU A 49 -0.24 -8.08 -12.84
CA GLU A 49 -1.54 -8.73 -12.91
C GLU A 49 -2.51 -7.93 -13.82
N PRO A 50 -3.43 -8.60 -14.54
CA PRO A 50 -4.50 -7.92 -15.26
C PRO A 50 -5.29 -7.01 -14.32
N GLY A 51 -5.71 -5.85 -14.81
CA GLY A 51 -6.49 -4.91 -14.02
C GLY A 51 -7.39 -4.05 -14.89
N GLU A 52 -8.51 -3.64 -14.31
CA GLU A 52 -9.45 -2.71 -14.92
C GLU A 52 -9.42 -1.38 -14.16
N PRO A 53 -9.63 -0.24 -14.85
CA PRO A 53 -9.78 1.04 -14.19
C PRO A 53 -10.83 0.96 -13.08
N ALA A 54 -10.47 1.42 -11.89
CA ALA A 54 -11.42 1.47 -10.80
C ALA A 54 -12.50 2.52 -11.06
N ALA A 55 -13.67 2.34 -10.45
CA ALA A 55 -14.74 3.34 -10.49
C ALA A 55 -14.21 4.70 -10.04
N ALA A 56 -14.66 5.79 -10.67
CA ALA A 56 -14.23 7.12 -10.29
C ALA A 56 -15.13 7.69 -9.18
N LEU A 57 -14.52 8.39 -8.22
CA LEU A 57 -15.20 9.36 -7.36
C LEU A 57 -15.67 10.57 -8.18
N PRO A 58 -16.55 11.43 -7.63
CA PRO A 58 -17.09 12.59 -8.36
C PRO A 58 -16.03 13.58 -8.89
N ASP A 59 -14.86 13.63 -8.25
CA ASP A 59 -13.71 14.45 -8.65
C ASP A 59 -12.83 13.79 -9.73
N GLY A 60 -13.18 12.58 -10.15
CA GLY A 60 -12.45 11.80 -11.15
C GLY A 60 -11.33 10.93 -10.57
N TRP A 61 -11.07 10.95 -9.26
CA TRP A 61 -10.10 10.06 -8.62
C TRP A 61 -10.58 8.60 -8.73
N PRO A 62 -9.74 7.60 -9.07
CA PRO A 62 -8.27 7.61 -9.08
C PRO A 62 -7.67 7.89 -10.47
N HIS A 63 -8.40 8.57 -11.35
CA HIS A 63 -7.93 8.99 -12.68
C HIS A 63 -7.54 7.81 -13.58
N GLY A 64 -8.41 6.79 -13.64
CA GLY A 64 -8.23 5.62 -14.51
C GLY A 64 -7.26 4.56 -13.99
N ARG A 65 -6.68 4.77 -12.78
CA ARG A 65 -5.87 3.75 -12.10
C ARG A 65 -6.73 2.58 -11.61
N ALA A 66 -6.14 1.41 -11.52
CA ALA A 66 -6.78 0.19 -11.03
C ALA A 66 -6.43 -0.07 -9.56
N LEU A 67 -7.34 -0.70 -8.82
CA LEU A 67 -7.07 -1.16 -7.46
C LEU A 67 -6.30 -2.49 -7.51
N CYS A 68 -5.10 -2.52 -6.96
CA CYS A 68 -4.35 -3.76 -6.81
C CYS A 68 -4.97 -4.65 -5.72
N PRO A 69 -5.37 -5.90 -6.01
CA PRO A 69 -6.03 -6.77 -5.03
C PRO A 69 -5.09 -7.27 -3.93
N VAL A 70 -3.78 -7.09 -4.09
CA VAL A 70 -2.77 -7.55 -3.13
C VAL A 70 -2.43 -6.47 -2.11
N CYS A 71 -2.14 -5.25 -2.55
CA CYS A 71 -1.69 -4.17 -1.67
C CYS A 71 -2.72 -3.04 -1.48
N HIS A 72 -3.85 -3.10 -2.18
CA HIS A 72 -4.93 -2.12 -2.15
C HIS A 72 -4.51 -0.68 -2.52
N ARG A 73 -3.39 -0.54 -3.25
CA ARG A 73 -2.99 0.74 -3.86
C ARG A 73 -3.67 0.90 -5.21
N PHE A 74 -3.90 2.16 -5.59
CA PHE A 74 -4.34 2.53 -6.92
C PHE A 74 -3.14 2.74 -7.82
N VAL A 75 -3.00 1.85 -8.79
CA VAL A 75 -1.82 1.71 -9.65
C VAL A 75 -2.19 2.04 -11.09
N PRO A 76 -1.35 2.80 -11.82
CA PRO A 76 -1.52 2.97 -13.25
C PRO A 76 -1.62 1.63 -13.99
N LEU A 77 -2.35 1.65 -15.10
CA LEU A 77 -2.40 0.52 -16.02
C LEU A 77 -1.46 0.79 -17.21
N GLY A 78 -0.69 -0.23 -17.58
CA GLY A 78 0.01 -0.32 -18.86
C GLY A 78 -0.50 -1.54 -19.62
N ASP A 79 -1.05 -1.35 -20.82
CA ASP A 79 -1.61 -2.41 -21.64
C ASP A 79 -2.64 -3.31 -20.91
N GLY A 80 -3.49 -2.70 -20.06
CA GLY A 80 -4.51 -3.42 -19.28
C GLY A 80 -3.96 -4.21 -18.09
N ARG A 81 -2.72 -3.95 -17.66
CA ARG A 81 -2.06 -4.62 -16.53
C ARG A 81 -1.53 -3.62 -15.53
N LEU A 82 -1.50 -4.01 -14.25
CA LEU A 82 -0.95 -3.19 -13.18
C LEU A 82 0.54 -2.93 -13.45
N THR A 83 0.94 -1.67 -13.55
CA THR A 83 2.36 -1.33 -13.71
C THR A 83 3.16 -1.83 -12.49
N PRO A 84 4.48 -2.09 -12.64
CA PRO A 84 5.34 -2.41 -11.51
C PRO A 84 5.18 -1.37 -10.39
N HIS A 85 4.92 -1.85 -9.18
CA HIS A 85 4.71 -0.98 -8.03
C HIS A 85 5.17 -1.64 -6.73
N GLU A 86 5.47 -0.81 -5.74
CA GLU A 86 5.76 -1.26 -4.39
C GLU A 86 4.48 -1.32 -3.55
N THR A 87 4.51 -2.14 -2.51
CA THR A 87 3.38 -2.27 -1.57
C THR A 87 3.23 -1.11 -0.60
N SER A 88 4.21 -0.22 -0.58
CA SER A 88 4.18 1.04 0.16
C SER A 88 4.89 2.11 -0.64
N ASP A 89 4.46 3.36 -0.51
CA ASP A 89 5.11 4.49 -1.18
C ASP A 89 5.59 5.48 -0.12
N PRO A 90 6.90 5.79 -0.10
CA PRO A 90 7.45 6.75 0.85
C PRO A 90 6.97 8.18 0.67
N HIS A 91 6.48 8.52 -0.52
CA HIS A 91 6.06 9.85 -0.93
C HIS A 91 4.54 10.01 -0.99
N GLU A 92 3.80 8.99 -0.56
CA GLU A 92 2.34 9.07 -0.49
C GLU A 92 1.88 10.22 0.42
N THR A 93 0.97 11.03 -0.11
CA THR A 93 0.46 12.21 0.57
C THR A 93 -0.75 11.87 1.44
N ASP A 94 -1.03 12.71 2.42
CA ASP A 94 -2.24 12.59 3.25
C ASP A 94 -3.52 12.71 2.40
N ALA A 95 -3.49 13.54 1.35
CA ALA A 95 -4.58 13.67 0.39
C ALA A 95 -4.83 12.35 -0.35
N GLU A 96 -3.79 11.70 -0.89
CA GLU A 96 -3.95 10.40 -1.57
C GLU A 96 -4.48 9.32 -0.61
N THR A 97 -4.02 9.34 0.64
CA THR A 97 -4.54 8.45 1.69
C THR A 97 -6.02 8.72 1.98
N ALA A 98 -6.45 9.98 2.00
CA ALA A 98 -7.84 10.36 2.23
C ALA A 98 -8.76 9.89 1.09
N HIS A 99 -8.39 10.15 -0.17
CA HIS A 99 -9.17 9.70 -1.34
C HIS A 99 -9.27 8.18 -1.39
N ARG A 100 -8.17 7.46 -1.12
CA ARG A 100 -8.21 5.99 -1.04
C ARG A 100 -9.20 5.50 0.01
N ARG A 101 -9.21 6.11 1.20
CA ARG A 101 -10.18 5.74 2.25
C ARG A 101 -11.61 6.03 1.82
N GLU A 102 -11.87 7.19 1.23
CA GLU A 102 -13.18 7.56 0.71
C GLU A 102 -13.67 6.55 -0.32
N TRP A 103 -12.81 6.20 -1.28
CA TRP A 103 -13.14 5.23 -2.32
C TRP A 103 -13.47 3.85 -1.75
N LEU A 104 -12.61 3.32 -0.87
CA LEU A 104 -12.82 1.99 -0.25
C LEU A 104 -14.14 1.96 0.53
N ASN A 105 -14.45 3.02 1.27
CA ASN A 105 -15.70 3.14 2.02
C ASN A 105 -16.93 3.27 1.10
N THR A 106 -16.78 3.91 -0.06
CA THR A 106 -17.87 4.12 -1.03
C THR A 106 -18.20 2.84 -1.79
N HIS A 107 -17.18 2.07 -2.17
CA HIS A 107 -17.32 0.90 -3.04
C HIS A 107 -17.30 -0.45 -2.32
N GLY A 108 -17.07 -0.47 -0.99
CA GLY A 108 -17.23 -1.66 -0.15
C GLY A 108 -16.16 -2.73 -0.37
N TRP A 109 -14.89 -2.32 -0.31
CA TRP A 109 -13.72 -3.20 -0.49
C TRP A 109 -13.11 -3.67 0.84
#